data_AF-A0A1G9TUT2-F1
#
_entry.id   AF-A0A1G9TUT2-F1
#
_cell.length_a   1.000
_cell.length_b   1.000
_cell.length_c   1.000
_cell.angle_alpha   90.00
_cell.angle_beta   90.00
_cell.angle_gamma   90.00
#
_symmetry.space_group_name_H-M   'P 1'
#
loop_
_entity.id
_entity.type
_entity.pdbx_description
1 polymer ?
#
loop_
_entity_poly.entity_id
_entity_poly.type
_entity_poly.pdbx_seq_one_letter_code
_entity_poly.pdbx_strand_id
1 'polypeptide(L)'
;MIFSKSDFSTVLIVGSNKGETKSLRVKTKHINRLRHYAFSIGITILLLAGTIVFLSLEISKNKKEKLAYSREIARLKGQIPAPTDTVQARNYIQNIENKLKKINEYLKKRGIKGFAVSNIGGNDQAVDELSLEETYALYDDRLKEILMGVAFTPIGYPGNYIINSTFGYRSDPVRRGRVEFHSGLDFKGRRGDAVKSTADGKVILAGWFQGYGKCIRIRHKNNLETLYGHLSKINVKEGQMVNTGQVIGQVGSTGHSTGNHLHYEVRKNGKPVNPRNFLNLN
;
A
#
# COMPACT_ATOMS: atom_id res chain seq x y z
N MET A 1 -51.81 50.58 -2.65
CA MET A 1 -50.34 50.74 -2.61
C MET A 1 -49.73 49.39 -2.26
N ILE A 2 -49.22 48.66 -3.25
CA ILE A 2 -48.68 47.30 -3.04
C ILE A 2 -47.20 47.46 -2.74
N PHE A 3 -46.79 47.28 -1.48
CA PHE A 3 -45.37 47.29 -1.11
C PHE A 3 -44.70 46.04 -1.71
N SER A 4 -43.82 46.26 -2.69
CA SER A 4 -42.95 45.21 -3.25
C SER A 4 -41.99 44.70 -2.16
N LYS A 5 -41.94 43.38 -1.95
CA LYS A 5 -40.99 42.77 -1.00
C LYS A 5 -39.57 42.97 -1.51
N SER A 6 -38.69 43.53 -0.68
CA SER A 6 -37.28 43.73 -1.02
C SER A 6 -36.57 42.40 -1.31
N ASP A 7 -35.88 42.32 -2.44
CA ASP A 7 -35.05 41.17 -2.85
C ASP A 7 -33.88 40.89 -1.92
N PHE A 8 -33.47 41.90 -1.15
CA PHE A 8 -32.33 41.85 -0.23
C PHE A 8 -32.73 42.27 1.18
N SER A 9 -32.19 41.54 2.15
CA SER A 9 -32.28 41.81 3.58
C SER A 9 -30.89 42.15 4.10
N THR A 10 -30.80 43.15 4.98
CA THR A 10 -29.54 43.53 5.61
C THR A 10 -29.41 42.81 6.95
N VAL A 11 -28.39 41.97 7.09
CA VAL A 11 -28.05 41.30 8.34
C VAL A 11 -26.98 42.13 9.04
N LEU A 12 -27.25 42.54 10.28
CA LEU A 12 -26.29 43.26 11.12
C LEU A 12 -25.60 42.25 12.03
N ILE A 13 -24.27 42.13 11.90
CA ILE A 13 -23.45 41.33 12.80
C ILE A 13 -22.89 42.28 13.86
N VAL A 14 -23.30 42.09 15.12
CA VAL A 14 -22.84 42.85 16.27
C VAL A 14 -21.79 42.01 17.00
N GLY A 15 -20.54 42.48 17.03
CA GLY A 15 -19.48 41.84 17.80
C GLY A 15 -19.65 42.03 19.31
N SER A 16 -19.21 41.05 20.11
CA SER A 16 -19.35 41.06 21.58
C SER A 16 -18.58 42.19 22.27
N ASN A 17 -17.56 42.76 21.61
CA ASN A 17 -16.90 43.98 22.03
C ASN A 17 -17.56 45.19 21.35
N LYS A 18 -18.18 46.06 22.17
CA LYS A 18 -18.88 47.28 21.77
C LYS A 18 -18.10 48.07 20.71
N GLY A 19 -18.60 48.13 19.48
CA GLY A 19 -18.24 49.19 18.53
C GLY A 19 -18.28 48.81 17.04
N GLU A 20 -17.89 47.59 16.66
CA GLU A 20 -17.85 47.22 15.24
C GLU A 20 -19.11 46.46 14.83
N THR A 21 -19.99 47.14 14.09
CA THR A 21 -21.12 46.50 13.42
C THR A 21 -20.80 46.35 11.93
N LYS A 22 -20.83 45.11 11.43
CA LYS A 22 -20.68 44.83 10.00
C LYS A 22 -22.05 44.50 9.43
N SER A 23 -22.46 45.23 8.40
CA SER A 23 -23.71 44.98 7.69
C SER A 23 -23.43 44.15 6.43
N LEU A 24 -24.22 43.10 6.23
CA LEU A 24 -24.14 42.24 5.05
C LEU A 24 -25.50 42.21 4.38
N ARG A 25 -25.55 42.53 3.08
CA ARG A 25 -26.78 42.40 2.29
C ARG A 25 -26.86 40.97 1.74
N VAL A 26 -27.89 40.24 2.16
CA VAL A 26 -28.15 38.86 1.75
C VAL A 26 -29.50 38.81 1.04
N LYS A 27 -29.64 38.00 -0.02
CA LYS A 27 -30.94 37.86 -0.69
C LYS A 27 -31.99 37.28 0.28
N THR A 28 -33.13 37.95 0.40
CA THR A 28 -34.21 37.64 1.38
C THR A 28 -34.68 36.18 1.28
N LYS A 29 -34.65 35.60 0.08
CA LYS A 29 -35.02 34.18 -0.15
C LYS A 29 -34.20 33.18 0.68
N HIS A 30 -32.94 33.47 0.99
CA HIS A 30 -32.08 32.56 1.76
C HIS A 30 -32.36 32.66 3.26
N ILE A 31 -32.70 33.86 3.75
CA ILE A 31 -33.08 34.08 5.15
C ILE A 31 -34.39 33.37 5.46
N ASN A 32 -35.39 33.51 4.59
CA ASN A 32 -36.70 32.85 4.78
C ASN A 32 -36.62 31.32 4.73
N ARG A 33 -35.58 30.75 4.10
CA ARG A 33 -35.35 29.30 4.03
C ARG A 33 -34.36 28.77 5.07
N LEU A 34 -33.80 29.63 5.92
CA LEU A 34 -32.78 29.26 6.90
C LEU A 34 -33.24 28.13 7.83
N ARG A 35 -34.51 28.16 8.27
CA ARG A 35 -35.10 27.10 9.11
C ARG A 35 -35.13 25.74 8.40
N HIS A 36 -35.42 25.72 7.09
CA HIS A 36 -35.41 24.49 6.31
C HIS A 36 -33.99 23.96 6.09
N TYR A 37 -33.00 24.85 5.88
CA TYR A 37 -31.59 24.44 5.80
C TYR A 37 -31.11 23.87 7.13
N ALA A 38 -31.36 24.54 8.25
CA ALA A 38 -31.00 24.05 9.58
C ALA A 38 -31.63 22.68 9.87
N PHE A 39 -32.90 22.48 9.51
CA PHE A 39 -33.59 21.20 9.65
C PHE A 39 -32.97 20.11 8.77
N SER A 40 -32.67 20.41 7.50
CA SER A 40 -32.03 19.45 6.59
C SER A 40 -30.64 19.04 7.08
N ILE A 41 -29.85 19.99 7.60
CA ILE A 41 -28.53 19.71 8.18
C ILE A 41 -28.68 18.83 9.43
N GLY A 42 -29.64 19.14 10.32
CA GLY A 42 -29.93 18.31 11.49
C GLY A 42 -30.28 16.86 11.14
N ILE A 43 -31.13 16.65 10.12
CA ILE A 43 -31.45 15.31 9.61
C ILE A 43 -30.20 14.62 9.07
N THR A 44 -29.38 15.31 8.27
CA THR A 44 -28.16 14.69 7.72
C THR A 44 -27.17 14.29 8.81
N ILE A 45 -27.03 15.09 9.87
CA ILE A 45 -26.18 14.77 11.03
C ILE A 45 -26.72 13.55 11.78
N LEU A 46 -28.03 13.48 12.00
CA LEU A 46 -28.68 12.33 12.65
C LEU A 46 -28.49 11.03 11.84
N LEU A 47 -28.67 11.09 10.53
CA LEU A 47 -28.43 9.95 9.64
C LEU A 47 -26.97 9.50 9.68
N LEU A 48 -26.01 10.44 9.64
CA LEU A 48 -24.58 10.13 9.75
C LEU A 48 -24.22 9.54 11.11
N ALA A 49 -24.77 10.06 12.22
CA ALA A 49 -24.55 9.49 13.55
C ALA A 49 -25.09 8.07 13.65
N GLY A 50 -26.30 7.82 13.10
CA GLY A 50 -26.90 6.49 13.04
C GLY A 50 -26.05 5.49 12.25
N THR A 51 -25.52 5.88 11.09
CA THR A 51 -24.67 5.00 10.29
C THR A 51 -23.34 4.69 10.98
N ILE A 52 -22.74 5.66 11.67
CA ILE A 52 -21.52 5.44 12.47
C ILE A 52 -21.77 4.42 13.58
N VAL A 53 -22.87 4.55 14.34
CA VAL A 53 -23.22 3.60 15.41
C VAL A 53 -23.48 2.21 14.83
N PHE A 54 -24.26 2.12 13.76
CA PHE A 54 -24.54 0.86 13.08
C PHE A 54 -23.26 0.16 12.60
N LEU A 55 -22.37 0.89 11.92
CA LEU A 55 -21.07 0.37 11.49
C LEU A 55 -20.21 -0.08 12.66
N SER A 56 -20.21 0.66 13.78
CA SER A 56 -19.47 0.30 14.98
C SER A 56 -19.94 -1.01 15.61
N LEU A 57 -21.27 -1.23 15.64
CA LEU A 57 -21.86 -2.49 16.10
C LEU A 57 -21.50 -3.66 15.17
N GLU A 58 -21.59 -3.45 13.86
CA GLU A 58 -21.25 -4.47 12.86
C GLU A 58 -19.76 -4.86 12.92
N ILE A 59 -18.86 -3.87 13.07
CA ILE A 59 -17.43 -4.11 13.29
C ILE A 59 -17.21 -4.92 14.57
N SER A 60 -17.94 -4.62 15.65
CA SER A 60 -17.83 -5.32 16.92
C SER A 60 -18.30 -6.78 16.82
N LYS A 61 -19.38 -7.03 16.09
CA LYS A 61 -19.88 -8.39 15.80
C LYS A 61 -18.87 -9.18 14.98
N ASN A 62 -18.39 -8.60 13.87
CA ASN A 62 -17.37 -9.22 13.01
C ASN A 62 -16.07 -9.51 13.77
N LYS A 63 -15.68 -8.66 14.72
CA LYS A 63 -14.51 -8.90 15.58
C LYS A 63 -14.71 -10.14 16.47
N LYS A 64 -15.90 -10.33 17.04
CA LYS A 64 -16.24 -11.52 17.85
C LYS A 64 -16.24 -12.80 17.01
N GLU A 65 -16.84 -12.76 15.83
CA GLU A 65 -16.87 -13.91 14.91
C GLU A 65 -15.46 -14.29 14.45
N LYS A 66 -14.64 -13.29 14.06
CA LYS A 66 -13.23 -13.51 13.71
C LYS A 66 -12.45 -14.17 14.86
N LEU A 67 -12.71 -13.76 16.10
CA LEU A 67 -12.09 -14.36 17.28
C LEU A 67 -12.54 -15.82 17.47
N ALA A 68 -13.83 -16.09 17.31
CA ALA A 68 -14.37 -17.45 17.40
C ALA A 68 -13.77 -18.37 16.32
N TYR A 69 -13.70 -17.92 15.06
CA TYR A 69 -13.06 -18.69 13.99
C TYR A 69 -11.57 -18.90 14.24
N SER A 70 -10.85 -17.89 14.76
CA SER A 70 -9.43 -18.06 15.11
C SER A 70 -9.22 -19.11 16.21
N ARG A 71 -10.12 -19.16 17.21
CA ARG A 71 -10.09 -20.20 18.25
C ARG A 71 -10.36 -21.58 17.67
N GLU A 72 -11.36 -21.72 16.79
CA GLU A 72 -11.66 -23.02 16.20
C GLU A 72 -10.53 -23.50 15.28
N ILE A 73 -9.95 -22.61 14.47
CA ILE A 73 -8.77 -22.93 13.65
C ILE A 73 -7.60 -23.37 14.55
N ALA A 74 -7.37 -22.68 15.67
CA ALA A 74 -6.30 -23.02 16.61
C ALA A 74 -6.55 -24.39 17.26
N ARG A 75 -7.80 -24.70 17.67
CA ARG A 75 -8.20 -26.00 18.22
C ARG A 75 -8.03 -27.13 17.20
N LEU A 76 -8.51 -26.95 15.97
CA LEU A 76 -8.36 -27.94 14.90
C LEU A 76 -6.88 -28.18 14.56
N LYS A 77 -6.04 -27.16 14.65
CA LYS A 77 -4.59 -27.30 14.49
C LYS A 77 -3.91 -27.95 15.70
N GLY A 78 -4.39 -27.72 16.92
CA GLY A 78 -3.92 -28.39 18.14
C GLY A 78 -4.25 -29.89 18.20
N GLN A 79 -5.19 -30.37 17.39
CA GLN A 79 -5.41 -31.81 17.19
C GLN A 79 -4.30 -32.48 16.37
N ILE A 80 -3.40 -31.70 15.76
CA ILE A 80 -2.17 -32.18 15.16
C ILE A 80 -1.13 -32.26 16.28
N PRO A 81 -0.54 -33.43 16.58
CA PRO A 81 0.29 -33.61 17.77
C PRO A 81 1.42 -32.59 17.81
N ALA A 82 1.47 -31.81 18.89
CA ALA A 82 2.55 -30.88 19.15
C ALA A 82 3.88 -31.64 19.39
N PRO A 83 5.04 -31.03 19.10
CA PRO A 83 6.32 -31.57 19.53
C PRO A 83 6.30 -31.76 21.04
N THR A 84 6.59 -32.97 21.50
CA THR A 84 6.32 -33.54 22.83
C THR A 84 6.98 -32.84 24.03
N ASP A 85 7.63 -31.69 23.85
CA ASP A 85 8.45 -31.04 24.88
C ASP A 85 8.13 -29.54 24.98
N THR A 86 7.36 -29.17 26.01
CA THR A 86 6.89 -27.80 26.27
C THR A 86 8.05 -26.81 26.51
N VAL A 87 9.22 -27.30 26.94
CA VAL A 87 10.45 -26.50 27.05
C VAL A 87 11.04 -26.22 25.67
N GLN A 88 11.02 -27.20 24.75
CA GLN A 88 11.44 -26.98 23.36
C GLN A 88 10.54 -25.99 22.64
N ALA A 89 9.22 -26.01 22.90
CA ALA A 89 8.28 -25.04 22.34
C ALA A 89 8.60 -23.60 22.79
N ARG A 90 8.86 -23.36 24.08
CA ARG A 90 9.29 -22.05 24.59
C ARG A 90 10.62 -21.60 23.96
N ASN A 91 11.60 -22.49 23.91
CA ASN A 91 12.89 -22.20 23.29
C ASN A 91 12.76 -21.89 21.79
N TYR A 92 11.84 -22.56 21.10
CA TYR A 92 11.55 -22.31 19.68
C TYR A 92 10.88 -20.96 19.46
N ILE A 93 9.90 -20.58 20.28
CA ILE A 93 9.26 -19.25 20.24
C ILE A 93 10.31 -18.16 20.48
N GLN A 94 11.15 -18.32 21.49
CA GLN A 94 12.23 -17.37 21.79
C GLN A 94 13.25 -17.28 20.63
N ASN A 95 13.52 -18.40 19.94
CA ASN A 95 14.37 -18.42 18.76
C ASN A 95 13.72 -17.67 17.56
N ILE A 96 12.41 -17.82 17.35
CA ILE A 96 11.67 -17.04 16.34
C ILE A 96 11.76 -15.55 16.65
N GLU A 97 11.49 -15.13 17.88
CA GLU A 97 11.59 -13.73 18.29
C GLU A 97 12.98 -13.16 18.04
N ASN A 98 14.02 -13.93 18.37
CA ASN A 98 15.41 -13.54 18.12
C ASN A 98 15.72 -13.42 16.63
N LYS A 99 15.23 -14.35 15.80
CA LYS A 99 15.36 -14.27 14.33
C LYS A 99 14.64 -13.04 13.78
N LEU A 100 13.43 -12.74 14.26
CA LEU A 100 12.67 -11.57 13.84
C LEU A 100 13.35 -10.26 14.26
N LYS A 101 13.88 -10.17 15.48
CA LYS A 101 14.73 -9.04 15.92
C LYS A 101 15.93 -8.86 14.99
N LYS A 102 16.62 -9.95 14.65
CA LYS A 102 17.80 -9.94 13.78
C LYS A 102 17.45 -9.51 12.34
N ILE A 103 16.31 -9.96 11.82
CA ILE A 103 15.78 -9.46 10.54
C ILE A 103 15.52 -7.95 10.65
N ASN A 104 14.90 -7.50 11.73
CA ASN A 104 14.62 -6.09 11.95
C ASN A 104 15.90 -5.23 12.02
N GLU A 105 16.95 -5.74 12.66
CA GLU A 105 18.28 -5.12 12.65
C GLU A 105 18.87 -5.06 11.24
N TYR A 106 18.77 -6.15 10.47
CA TYR A 106 19.24 -6.16 9.08
C TYR A 106 18.47 -5.21 8.18
N LEU A 107 17.16 -5.02 8.42
CA LEU A 107 16.35 -4.02 7.73
C LEU A 107 16.82 -2.61 8.10
N LYS A 108 16.98 -2.30 9.39
CA LYS A 108 17.48 -0.99 9.85
C LYS A 108 18.86 -0.65 9.27
N LYS A 109 19.79 -1.61 9.23
CA LYS A 109 21.13 -1.43 8.63
C LYS A 109 21.08 -1.13 7.13
N ARG A 110 20.00 -1.49 6.45
CA ARG A 110 19.77 -1.22 5.02
C ARG A 110 18.96 0.06 4.77
N GLY A 111 18.75 0.88 5.81
CA GLY A 111 17.92 2.08 5.73
C GLY A 111 16.42 1.79 5.62
N ILE A 112 16.01 0.55 5.90
CA ILE A 112 14.61 0.11 5.84
C ILE A 112 14.01 0.25 7.24
N LYS A 113 12.82 0.85 7.33
CA LYS A 113 12.06 0.95 8.58
C LYS A 113 11.69 -0.46 9.04
N GLY A 114 12.04 -0.78 10.28
CA GLY A 114 11.73 -2.09 10.86
C GLY A 114 10.25 -2.29 11.14
N PHE A 115 9.81 -3.55 11.27
CA PHE A 115 8.48 -3.88 11.77
C PHE A 115 8.46 -3.92 13.30
N ALA A 116 7.29 -3.72 13.91
CA ALA A 116 7.13 -3.83 15.35
C ALA A 116 7.31 -5.31 15.77
N VAL A 117 8.36 -5.58 16.55
CA VAL A 117 8.63 -6.90 17.11
C VAL A 117 7.96 -7.07 18.47
N SER A 118 7.75 -5.97 19.18
CA SER A 118 6.91 -5.91 20.38
C SER A 118 5.44 -6.00 19.97
N ASN A 119 4.69 -6.95 20.53
CA ASN A 119 3.28 -7.28 20.23
C ASN A 119 3.05 -8.21 19.04
N ILE A 120 3.95 -9.16 18.76
CA ILE A 120 3.64 -10.28 17.84
C ILE A 120 2.68 -11.29 18.49
N GLY A 121 2.61 -11.33 19.83
CA GLY A 121 1.51 -11.95 20.59
C GLY A 121 0.25 -11.08 20.71
N GLY A 122 0.29 -9.79 20.31
CA GLY A 122 -0.76 -8.84 20.68
C GLY A 122 -0.62 -8.34 22.12
N ASN A 123 -1.11 -7.13 22.39
CA ASN A 123 -1.22 -6.55 23.74
C ASN A 123 -2.51 -7.03 24.44
N ASP A 124 -3.02 -8.19 24.07
CA ASP A 124 -4.31 -8.65 24.56
C ASP A 124 -4.06 -9.66 25.67
N GLN A 125 -4.72 -9.44 26.81
CA GLN A 125 -4.92 -10.43 27.86
C GLN A 125 -5.51 -11.77 27.35
N ALA A 126 -5.80 -11.88 26.05
CA ALA A 126 -6.16 -13.10 25.34
C ALA A 126 -4.99 -14.09 25.14
N VAL A 127 -3.71 -13.66 25.19
CA VAL A 127 -2.57 -14.60 25.06
C VAL A 127 -2.36 -15.40 26.35
N ASP A 128 -2.66 -14.79 27.50
CA ASP A 128 -2.59 -15.48 28.80
C ASP A 128 -3.69 -16.55 28.95
N GLU A 129 -4.72 -16.52 28.10
CA GLU A 129 -5.83 -17.49 28.08
C GLU A 129 -5.66 -18.61 27.02
N LEU A 130 -4.66 -18.53 26.13
CA LEU A 130 -4.43 -19.51 25.07
C LEU A 130 -3.49 -20.64 25.53
N SER A 131 -3.78 -21.87 25.12
CA SER A 131 -2.86 -22.99 25.32
C SER A 131 -1.57 -22.79 24.51
N LEU A 132 -0.51 -23.49 24.94
CA LEU A 132 0.81 -23.42 24.29
C LEU A 132 0.74 -23.85 22.81
N GLU A 133 -0.16 -24.79 22.49
CA GLU A 133 -0.38 -25.32 21.14
C GLU A 133 -1.09 -24.31 20.22
N GLU A 134 -2.13 -23.63 20.74
CA GLU A 134 -2.83 -22.58 20.01
C GLU A 134 -1.91 -21.38 19.72
N THR A 135 -1.04 -21.07 20.69
CA THR A 135 -0.01 -20.05 20.55
C THR A 135 0.96 -20.41 19.41
N TYR A 136 1.47 -21.65 19.38
CA TYR A 136 2.41 -22.10 18.34
C TYR A 136 1.84 -22.01 16.92
N ALA A 137 0.61 -22.49 16.72
CA ALA A 137 -0.06 -22.46 15.42
C ALA A 137 -0.25 -21.03 14.89
N LEU A 138 -0.54 -20.07 15.78
CA LEU A 138 -0.70 -18.66 15.45
C LEU A 138 0.61 -18.01 15.01
N TYR A 139 1.73 -18.34 15.68
CA TYR A 139 3.05 -17.85 15.28
C TYR A 139 3.53 -18.43 13.94
N ASP A 140 3.26 -19.71 13.66
CA ASP A 140 3.63 -20.35 12.40
C ASP A 140 2.89 -19.75 11.20
N ASP A 141 1.57 -19.54 11.32
CA ASP A 141 0.78 -18.87 10.28
C ASP A 141 1.28 -17.44 10.00
N ARG A 142 1.63 -16.71 11.07
CA ARG A 142 2.11 -15.34 10.97
C ARG A 142 3.52 -15.26 10.37
N LEU A 143 4.38 -16.24 10.67
CA LEU A 143 5.68 -16.39 10.01
C LEU A 143 5.52 -16.64 8.52
N LYS A 144 4.59 -17.52 8.13
CA LYS A 144 4.26 -17.77 6.72
C LYS A 144 3.73 -16.52 6.03
N GLU A 145 2.88 -15.73 6.69
CA GLU A 145 2.37 -14.47 6.15
C GLU A 145 3.48 -13.45 5.93
N ILE A 146 4.37 -13.26 6.91
CA ILE A 146 5.52 -12.34 6.80
C ILE A 146 6.46 -12.83 5.68
N LEU A 147 6.77 -14.13 5.65
CA LEU A 147 7.62 -14.71 4.61
C LEU A 147 7.02 -14.51 3.21
N MET A 148 5.72 -14.74 3.07
CA MET A 148 5.00 -14.51 1.82
C MET A 148 4.97 -13.02 1.44
N GLY A 149 4.77 -12.13 2.41
CA GLY A 149 4.80 -10.68 2.20
C GLY A 149 6.15 -10.20 1.69
N VAL A 150 7.25 -10.69 2.27
CA VAL A 150 8.61 -10.30 1.89
C VAL A 150 9.05 -10.93 0.56
N ALA A 151 8.75 -12.20 0.31
CA ALA A 151 9.21 -12.91 -0.89
C ALA A 151 8.43 -12.53 -2.18
N PHE A 152 7.14 -12.21 -2.06
CA PHE A 152 6.26 -12.03 -3.21
C PHE A 152 5.79 -10.57 -3.44
N THR A 153 6.17 -9.64 -2.57
CA THR A 153 5.94 -8.20 -2.80
C THR A 153 7.20 -7.59 -3.41
N PRO A 154 7.11 -6.81 -4.51
CA PRO A 154 8.26 -6.21 -5.19
C PRO A 154 8.99 -5.15 -4.36
N ILE A 155 9.72 -5.56 -3.31
CA ILE A 155 10.33 -4.65 -2.35
C ILE A 155 11.79 -4.37 -2.73
N GLY A 156 12.15 -3.10 -2.75
CA GLY A 156 13.53 -2.66 -2.96
C GLY A 156 13.85 -2.23 -4.39
N TYR A 157 15.14 -2.02 -4.65
CA TYR A 157 15.62 -1.44 -5.89
C TYR A 157 16.01 -2.53 -6.91
N PRO A 158 15.67 -2.37 -8.20
CA PRO A 158 16.05 -3.31 -9.26
C PRO A 158 17.56 -3.27 -9.62
N GLY A 159 18.35 -2.48 -8.90
CA GLY A 159 19.81 -2.38 -8.93
C GLY A 159 20.30 -1.11 -8.20
N ASN A 160 21.61 -0.85 -8.21
CA ASN A 160 22.20 0.32 -7.53
C ASN A 160 22.13 1.56 -8.43
N TYR A 161 20.95 2.19 -8.49
CA TYR A 161 20.69 3.28 -9.43
C TYR A 161 20.12 4.52 -8.75
N ILE A 162 20.37 5.69 -9.36
CA ILE A 162 19.77 6.96 -8.96
C ILE A 162 18.46 7.13 -9.72
N ILE A 163 17.38 7.48 -9.01
CA ILE A 163 16.09 7.81 -9.64
C ILE A 163 16.27 9.11 -10.44
N ASN A 164 16.03 9.03 -11.74
CA ASN A 164 16.16 10.15 -12.69
C ASN A 164 14.81 10.76 -13.07
N SER A 165 13.73 9.95 -13.03
CA SER A 165 12.37 10.40 -13.36
C SER A 165 11.35 9.69 -12.47
N THR A 166 10.34 10.43 -12.04
CA THR A 166 9.28 9.94 -11.14
C THR A 166 8.01 9.55 -11.88
N PHE A 167 7.18 8.73 -11.24
CA PHE A 167 5.85 8.33 -11.71
C PHE A 167 4.90 9.54 -11.77
N GLY A 168 4.07 9.63 -12.81
CA GLY A 168 3.05 10.69 -12.98
C GLY A 168 3.17 11.49 -14.28
N TYR A 169 2.42 12.58 -14.40
CA TYR A 169 2.41 13.43 -15.60
C TYR A 169 3.72 14.22 -15.72
N ARG A 170 4.30 14.23 -16.93
CA ARG A 170 5.52 14.96 -17.28
C ARG A 170 5.51 15.38 -18.75
N SER A 171 6.42 16.27 -19.13
CA SER A 171 6.66 16.59 -20.55
C SER A 171 7.23 15.36 -21.27
N ASP A 172 6.71 15.05 -22.47
CA ASP A 172 7.18 13.95 -23.32
C ASP A 172 8.66 14.20 -23.69
N PRO A 173 9.57 13.28 -23.31
CA PRO A 173 11.01 13.47 -23.44
C PRO A 173 11.50 13.37 -24.89
N VAL A 174 10.69 12.80 -25.81
CA VAL A 174 11.05 12.65 -27.23
C VAL A 174 10.23 13.57 -28.11
N ARG A 175 8.94 13.78 -27.80
CA ARG A 175 8.07 14.71 -28.53
C ARG A 175 7.93 16.03 -27.77
N ARG A 176 8.75 17.01 -28.14
CA ARG A 176 8.68 18.37 -27.58
C ARG A 176 7.24 18.93 -27.63
N GLY A 177 6.79 19.51 -26.51
CA GLY A 177 5.51 20.22 -26.40
C GLY A 177 4.30 19.36 -26.04
N ARG A 178 4.48 18.05 -25.74
CA ARG A 178 3.38 17.17 -25.30
C ARG A 178 3.54 16.80 -23.82
N VAL A 179 2.42 16.51 -23.17
CA VAL A 179 2.36 15.92 -21.82
C VAL A 179 2.11 14.42 -21.97
N GLU A 180 2.87 13.61 -21.25
CA GLU A 180 2.66 12.16 -21.14
C GLU A 180 2.52 11.74 -19.68
N PHE A 181 1.90 10.57 -19.46
CA PHE A 181 1.85 9.94 -18.15
C PHE A 181 2.94 8.88 -18.04
N HIS A 182 3.89 9.09 -17.13
CA HIS A 182 4.95 8.16 -16.82
C HIS A 182 4.47 7.07 -15.86
N SER A 183 4.34 5.84 -16.37
CA SER A 183 3.79 4.69 -15.64
C SER A 183 4.77 3.99 -14.69
N GLY A 184 5.99 4.51 -14.54
CA GLY A 184 7.04 3.90 -13.74
C GLY A 184 8.01 4.90 -13.11
N LEU A 185 9.18 4.38 -12.72
CA LEU A 185 10.35 5.15 -12.31
C LEU A 185 11.47 4.86 -13.29
N ASP A 186 12.24 5.89 -13.65
CA ASP A 186 13.45 5.71 -14.44
C ASP A 186 14.67 5.77 -13.54
N PHE A 187 15.51 4.75 -13.67
CA PHE A 187 16.75 4.57 -12.94
C PHE A 187 17.92 4.80 -13.87
N LYS A 188 18.73 5.82 -13.59
CA LYS A 188 19.94 6.09 -14.37
C LYS A 188 20.95 4.96 -14.16
N GLY A 189 21.44 4.39 -15.26
CA GLY A 189 22.42 3.31 -15.25
C GLY A 189 23.30 3.34 -16.49
N ARG A 190 24.43 2.65 -16.44
CA ARG A 190 25.29 2.43 -17.61
C ARG A 190 24.75 1.26 -18.42
N ARG A 191 24.96 1.28 -19.74
CA ARG A 191 24.65 0.12 -20.58
C ARG A 191 25.37 -1.11 -20.05
N GLY A 192 24.66 -2.20 -19.87
CA GLY A 192 25.20 -3.46 -19.34
C GLY A 192 25.05 -3.65 -17.83
N ASP A 193 24.69 -2.61 -17.06
CA ASP A 193 24.47 -2.75 -15.63
C ASP A 193 23.37 -3.80 -15.35
N ALA A 194 23.56 -4.61 -14.30
CA ALA A 194 22.70 -5.75 -14.01
C ALA A 194 21.31 -5.32 -13.53
N VAL A 195 20.26 -5.81 -14.17
CA VAL A 195 18.86 -5.62 -13.75
C VAL A 195 18.41 -6.86 -13.00
N LYS A 196 17.92 -6.66 -11.76
CA LYS A 196 17.50 -7.74 -10.86
C LYS A 196 15.98 -7.76 -10.67
N SER A 197 15.42 -8.97 -10.53
CA SER A 197 14.01 -9.13 -10.13
C SER A 197 13.81 -8.62 -8.70
N THR A 198 12.72 -7.91 -8.44
CA THR A 198 12.41 -7.30 -7.14
C THR A 198 11.49 -8.18 -6.28
N ALA A 199 10.98 -9.27 -6.82
CA ALA A 199 10.22 -10.30 -6.11
C ALA A 199 10.27 -11.64 -6.85
N ASP A 200 9.90 -12.72 -6.16
CA ASP A 200 9.73 -14.04 -6.77
C ASP A 200 8.52 -14.03 -7.71
N GLY A 201 8.61 -14.69 -8.87
CA GLY A 201 7.51 -14.70 -9.82
C GLY A 201 7.76 -15.51 -11.09
N LYS A 202 6.79 -15.43 -12.00
CA LYS A 202 6.84 -16.06 -13.32
C LYS A 202 6.97 -14.98 -14.39
N VAL A 203 7.95 -15.14 -15.28
CA VAL A 203 8.09 -14.25 -16.44
C VAL A 203 6.89 -14.47 -17.37
N ILE A 204 6.13 -13.39 -17.62
CA ILE A 204 4.95 -13.39 -18.50
C ILE A 204 5.21 -12.67 -19.84
N LEU A 205 6.35 -11.99 -19.98
CA LEU A 205 6.83 -11.43 -21.22
C LEU A 205 8.35 -11.25 -21.13
N ALA A 206 9.06 -11.64 -22.18
CA ALA A 206 10.50 -11.43 -22.32
C ALA A 206 10.84 -11.18 -23.79
N GLY A 207 10.82 -9.92 -24.23
CA GLY A 207 10.97 -9.59 -25.65
C GLY A 207 10.80 -8.12 -25.95
N TRP A 208 10.53 -7.80 -27.21
CA TRP A 208 10.22 -6.42 -27.62
C TRP A 208 8.76 -6.08 -27.36
N PHE A 209 8.48 -4.92 -26.75
CA PHE A 209 7.11 -4.48 -26.49
C PHE A 209 6.96 -2.96 -26.68
N GLN A 210 6.57 -2.55 -27.89
CA GLN A 210 6.23 -1.17 -28.24
C GLN A 210 7.28 -0.15 -27.73
N GLY A 211 6.82 0.94 -27.10
CA GLY A 211 7.67 2.01 -26.57
C GLY A 211 8.64 1.57 -25.48
N TYR A 212 8.42 0.43 -24.81
CA TYR A 212 9.34 -0.08 -23.79
C TYR A 212 10.61 -0.70 -24.39
N GLY A 213 10.66 -0.93 -25.71
CA GLY A 213 11.79 -1.60 -26.35
C GLY A 213 11.90 -3.04 -25.88
N LYS A 214 13.13 -3.51 -25.64
CA LYS A 214 13.34 -4.82 -24.99
C LYS A 214 12.93 -4.72 -23.54
N CYS A 215 11.97 -5.52 -23.12
CA CYS A 215 11.48 -5.52 -21.75
C CYS A 215 11.17 -6.92 -21.23
N ILE A 216 11.05 -6.99 -19.91
CA ILE A 216 10.65 -8.18 -19.17
C ILE A 216 9.46 -7.79 -18.30
N ARG A 217 8.41 -8.63 -18.29
CA ARG A 217 7.32 -8.52 -17.31
C ARG A 217 7.28 -9.79 -16.47
N ILE A 218 7.16 -9.62 -15.16
CA ILE A 218 7.09 -10.72 -14.20
C ILE A 218 5.77 -10.60 -13.44
N ARG A 219 5.02 -11.71 -13.38
CA ARG A 219 3.83 -11.84 -12.53
C ARG A 219 4.24 -12.42 -11.18
N HIS A 220 3.85 -11.73 -10.13
CA HIS A 220 4.04 -12.12 -8.74
C HIS A 220 2.71 -12.56 -8.13
N LYS A 221 2.70 -12.90 -6.84
CA LYS A 221 1.44 -13.15 -6.12
C LYS A 221 0.68 -11.84 -5.88
N ASN A 222 -0.53 -11.94 -5.33
CA ASN A 222 -1.39 -10.80 -4.98
C ASN A 222 -1.70 -9.85 -6.15
N ASN A 223 -1.75 -10.41 -7.37
CA ASN A 223 -2.00 -9.67 -8.62
C ASN A 223 -1.03 -8.51 -8.85
N LEU A 224 0.21 -8.65 -8.37
CA LEU A 224 1.30 -7.72 -8.63
C LEU A 224 2.07 -8.17 -9.86
N GLU A 225 2.48 -7.19 -10.67
CA GLU A 225 3.38 -7.41 -11.80
C GLU A 225 4.47 -6.34 -11.77
N THR A 226 5.67 -6.70 -12.22
CA THR A 226 6.76 -5.74 -12.45
C THR A 226 7.11 -5.72 -13.92
N LEU A 227 7.50 -4.53 -14.41
CA LEU A 227 7.98 -4.33 -15.78
C LEU A 227 9.37 -3.71 -15.74
N TYR A 228 10.29 -4.25 -16.54
CA TYR A 228 11.67 -3.78 -16.70
C TYR A 228 11.89 -3.42 -18.17
N GLY A 229 11.91 -2.14 -18.50
CA GLY A 229 11.98 -1.61 -19.87
C GLY A 229 13.37 -1.13 -20.29
N HIS A 230 13.49 -0.82 -21.58
CA HIS A 230 14.67 -0.24 -22.23
C HIS A 230 15.95 -1.09 -22.11
N LEU A 231 15.82 -2.40 -21.98
CA LEU A 231 16.95 -3.30 -21.77
C LEU A 231 17.86 -3.37 -22.99
N SER A 232 19.16 -3.61 -22.78
CA SER A 232 20.10 -3.95 -23.85
C SER A 232 20.09 -5.46 -24.14
N LYS A 233 19.96 -6.26 -23.08
CA LYS A 233 19.94 -7.73 -23.09
C LYS A 233 18.89 -8.27 -22.13
N ILE A 234 18.25 -9.36 -22.54
CA ILE A 234 17.31 -10.16 -21.74
C ILE A 234 17.99 -11.49 -21.44
N ASN A 235 18.00 -11.90 -20.17
CA ASN A 235 18.68 -13.13 -19.70
C ASN A 235 17.69 -14.24 -19.29
N VAL A 236 16.38 -13.99 -19.44
CA VAL A 236 15.30 -14.92 -19.07
C VAL A 236 14.34 -15.13 -20.22
N LYS A 237 13.53 -16.19 -20.16
CA LYS A 237 12.52 -16.52 -21.17
C LYS A 237 11.10 -16.43 -20.59
N GLU A 238 10.12 -16.21 -21.45
CA GLU A 238 8.72 -16.30 -21.04
C GLU A 238 8.41 -17.70 -20.47
N GLY A 239 7.62 -17.72 -19.40
CA GLY A 239 7.30 -18.93 -18.63
C GLY A 239 8.30 -19.29 -17.53
N GLN A 240 9.51 -18.70 -17.53
CA GLN A 240 10.55 -18.99 -16.54
C GLN A 240 10.17 -18.50 -15.14
N MET A 241 10.43 -19.32 -14.11
CA MET A 241 10.38 -18.89 -12.71
C MET A 241 11.66 -18.14 -12.34
N VAL A 242 11.51 -17.02 -11.63
CA VAL A 242 12.62 -16.18 -11.18
C VAL A 242 12.50 -15.87 -9.71
N ASN A 243 13.65 -15.80 -9.04
CA ASN A 243 13.74 -15.45 -7.63
C ASN A 243 14.12 -13.98 -7.46
N THR A 244 13.77 -13.42 -6.31
CA THR A 244 14.16 -12.09 -5.87
C THR A 244 15.68 -11.94 -5.92
N GLY A 245 16.16 -10.83 -6.50
CA GLY A 245 17.58 -10.53 -6.67
C GLY A 245 18.26 -11.24 -7.84
N GLN A 246 17.58 -12.17 -8.53
CA GLN A 246 18.11 -12.83 -9.72
C GLN A 246 18.34 -11.80 -10.84
N VAL A 247 19.49 -11.87 -11.52
CA VAL A 247 19.77 -11.04 -12.70
C VAL A 247 18.93 -11.52 -13.87
N ILE A 248 18.03 -10.67 -14.34
CA ILE A 248 17.06 -10.99 -15.41
C ILE A 248 17.40 -10.31 -16.73
N GLY A 249 18.23 -9.28 -16.71
CA GLY A 249 18.63 -8.55 -17.91
C GLY A 249 19.70 -7.51 -17.64
N GLN A 250 19.93 -6.63 -18.60
CA GLN A 250 20.93 -5.57 -18.54
C GLN A 250 20.36 -4.23 -19.00
N VAL A 251 20.73 -3.16 -18.30
CA VAL A 251 20.35 -1.78 -18.64
C VAL A 251 20.78 -1.46 -20.07
N GLY A 252 19.97 -0.69 -20.77
CA GLY A 252 20.25 -0.24 -22.14
C GLY A 252 19.51 1.05 -22.47
N SER A 253 19.33 1.26 -23.77
CA SER A 253 18.52 2.33 -24.34
C SER A 253 17.89 1.78 -25.62
N THR A 254 16.73 1.14 -25.47
CA THR A 254 15.95 0.58 -26.58
C THR A 254 14.51 1.06 -26.51
N GLY A 255 13.80 1.10 -27.64
CA GLY A 255 12.45 1.66 -27.71
C GLY A 255 12.45 3.17 -27.56
N HIS A 256 11.43 3.70 -26.88
CA HIS A 256 11.26 5.13 -26.62
C HIS A 256 12.15 5.56 -25.44
N SER A 257 13.45 5.73 -25.69
CA SER A 257 14.46 6.07 -24.68
C SER A 257 15.45 7.09 -25.24
N THR A 258 15.80 8.10 -24.45
CA THR A 258 16.74 9.18 -24.84
C THR A 258 18.18 8.94 -24.37
N GLY A 259 18.43 7.87 -23.61
CA GLY A 259 19.74 7.53 -23.09
C GLY A 259 19.68 6.29 -22.18
N ASN A 260 20.83 5.80 -21.71
CA ASN A 260 20.86 4.58 -20.90
C ASN A 260 20.16 4.77 -19.55
N HIS A 261 19.08 4.00 -19.33
CA HIS A 261 18.35 3.94 -18.07
C HIS A 261 17.50 2.66 -18.02
N LEU A 262 17.07 2.29 -16.82
CA LEU A 262 16.06 1.26 -16.59
C LEU A 262 14.72 1.94 -16.30
N HIS A 263 13.72 1.67 -17.13
CA HIS A 263 12.34 1.98 -16.80
C HIS A 263 11.76 0.84 -15.96
N TYR A 264 11.24 1.15 -14.77
CA TYR A 264 10.70 0.17 -13.83
C TYR A 264 9.29 0.52 -13.41
N GLU A 265 8.37 -0.44 -13.55
CA GLU A 265 7.00 -0.28 -13.09
C GLU A 265 6.63 -1.35 -12.08
N VAL A 266 5.71 -0.99 -11.19
CA VAL A 266 4.90 -1.92 -10.41
C VAL A 266 3.47 -1.75 -10.87
N ARG A 267 2.77 -2.84 -11.11
CA ARG A 267 1.37 -2.86 -11.52
C ARG A 267 0.57 -3.70 -10.53
N LYS A 268 -0.62 -3.24 -10.16
CA LYS A 268 -1.57 -3.99 -9.33
C LYS A 268 -2.85 -4.17 -10.10
N ASN A 269 -3.32 -5.41 -10.26
CA ASN A 269 -4.48 -5.74 -11.08
C ASN A 269 -4.36 -5.17 -12.52
N GLY A 270 -3.16 -5.27 -13.11
CA GLY A 270 -2.85 -4.79 -14.47
C GLY A 270 -2.61 -3.27 -14.61
N LYS A 271 -2.96 -2.47 -13.61
CA LYS A 271 -2.82 -1.00 -13.63
C LYS A 271 -1.48 -0.56 -13.01
N PRO A 272 -0.74 0.37 -13.63
CA PRO A 272 0.45 0.96 -13.02
C PRO A 272 0.11 1.63 -11.69
N VAL A 273 0.95 1.38 -10.69
CA VAL A 273 0.91 2.05 -9.39
C VAL A 273 2.27 2.67 -9.12
N ASN A 274 2.33 3.71 -8.29
CA ASN A 274 3.58 4.42 -8.02
C ASN A 274 4.64 3.44 -7.42
N PRO A 275 5.72 3.10 -8.16
CA PRO A 275 6.71 2.13 -7.68
C PRO A 275 7.45 2.61 -6.44
N ARG A 276 7.46 3.92 -6.16
CA ARG A 276 8.08 4.50 -4.96
C ARG A 276 7.52 3.92 -3.66
N ASN A 277 6.25 3.51 -3.66
CA ASN A 277 5.59 2.86 -2.52
C ASN A 277 6.10 1.43 -2.25
N PHE A 278 6.91 0.89 -3.17
CA PHE A 278 7.44 -0.46 -3.12
C PHE A 278 8.97 -0.47 -3.02
N LEU A 279 9.64 0.65 -3.30
CA LEU A 279 11.09 0.77 -3.07
C LEU A 279 11.44 0.64 -1.59
N ASN A 280 10.50 1.00 -0.72
CA ASN A 280 10.60 0.89 0.72
C ASN A 280 9.37 0.12 1.25
N LEU A 281 9.56 -0.75 2.25
CA LEU A 281 8.47 -1.30 3.05
C LEU A 281 7.90 -0.18 3.93
N ASN A 282 6.64 0.20 3.71
CA ASN A 282 5.88 1.07 4.62
C ASN A 282 5.19 0.26 5.71
#